data_AF-C3NJE0-F1
#
_entry.id   AF-C3NJE0-F1
#
_cell.length_a   1.000
_cell.length_b   1.000
_cell.length_c   1.000
_cell.angle_alpha   90.00
_cell.angle_beta   90.00
_cell.angle_gamma   90.00
#
_symmetry.space_group_name_H-M   'P 1'
#
loop_
_entity.id
_entity.type
_entity.pdbx_description
1 polymer ?
#
loop_
_entity_poly.entity_id
_entity_poly.type
_entity_poly.pdbx_seq_one_letter_code
_entity_poly.pdbx_strand_id
1 'polypeptide(L)'
;MEIVKAVLENNYKYFYSQIKSETSYRNIHEILATILDTAEGMNPNDAISFLKKQLPRVYVIIEYQNARGQIYNGLRDLLINVINELLSANASNIKDLIRNARLLIDSLAVIAKEVG
;
A
#
# COMPACT_ATOMS: atom_id res chain seq x y z
N MET A 1 -6.86 16.65 4.28
CA MET A 1 -6.23 16.29 5.57
C MET A 1 -7.18 15.55 6.51
N GLU A 2 -8.42 16.01 6.72
CA GLU A 2 -9.34 15.36 7.68
C GLU A 2 -9.65 13.89 7.33
N ILE A 3 -9.87 13.58 6.04
CA ILE A 3 -10.11 12.19 5.58
C ILE A 3 -8.91 11.28 5.87
N VAL A 4 -7.68 11.74 5.62
CA VAL A 4 -6.45 10.96 5.90
C VAL A 4 -6.27 10.73 7.39
N LYS A 5 -6.56 11.75 8.20
CA LYS A 5 -6.57 11.63 9.67
C LYS A 5 -7.68 10.69 10.16
N ALA A 6 -8.80 10.59 9.45
CA ALA A 6 -9.86 9.64 9.79
C ALA A 6 -9.48 8.20 9.41
N VAL A 7 -8.78 7.99 8.29
CA VAL A 7 -8.32 6.65 7.85
C VAL A 7 -7.19 6.12 8.74
N LEU A 8 -6.25 6.99 9.13
CA LEU A 8 -5.08 6.59 9.91
C LEU A 8 -5.26 6.83 11.41
N GLU A 9 -6.29 7.56 11.81
CA GLU A 9 -6.63 7.90 13.20
C GLU A 9 -5.40 8.37 13.99
N ASN A 10 -5.14 7.73 15.13
CA ASN A 10 -4.01 8.01 16.02
C ASN A 10 -2.65 7.64 15.42
N ASN A 11 -2.62 6.91 14.30
CA ASN A 11 -1.39 6.45 13.66
C ASN A 11 -0.79 7.47 12.69
N TYR A 12 -1.45 8.61 12.44
CA TYR A 12 -0.96 9.64 11.51
C TYR A 12 0.50 10.04 11.79
N LYS A 13 0.79 10.48 13.02
CA LYS A 13 2.14 10.93 13.41
C LYS A 13 3.16 9.80 13.35
N TYR A 14 2.71 8.58 13.68
CA TYR A 14 3.55 7.39 13.60
C TYR A 14 3.99 7.15 12.15
N PHE A 15 3.05 7.07 11.21
CA PHE A 15 3.38 6.82 9.80
C PHE A 15 4.09 7.98 9.12
N TYR A 16 3.85 9.22 9.54
CA TYR A 16 4.66 10.37 9.14
C TYR A 16 6.14 10.14 9.48
N SER A 17 6.44 9.66 10.69
CA SER A 17 7.81 9.34 11.07
C SER A 17 8.37 8.06 10.44
N GLN A 18 7.55 7.28 9.71
CA GLN A 18 7.98 6.07 9.02
C GLN A 18 8.45 6.32 7.57
N ILE A 19 8.27 7.54 7.05
CA ILE A 19 8.60 7.93 5.67
C ILE A 19 9.74 8.95 5.71
N LYS A 20 10.83 8.68 4.97
CA LYS A 20 12.00 9.57 4.96
C LYS A 20 11.84 10.79 4.06
N SER A 21 11.20 10.64 2.90
CA SER A 21 10.92 11.70 1.93
C SER A 21 9.74 11.29 1.04
N GLU A 22 9.12 12.23 0.31
CA GLU A 22 8.03 11.92 -0.63
C GLU A 22 8.47 10.84 -1.62
N THR A 23 9.66 11.03 -2.20
CA THR A 23 10.19 10.16 -3.26
C THR A 23 10.40 8.73 -2.76
N SER A 24 10.71 8.56 -1.47
CA SER A 24 10.90 7.26 -0.83
C SER A 24 9.66 6.37 -0.90
N TYR A 25 8.47 6.96 -0.72
CA TYR A 25 7.20 6.24 -0.75
C TYR A 25 6.53 6.27 -2.13
N ARG A 26 6.73 7.34 -2.91
CA ARG A 26 6.09 7.54 -4.22
C ARG A 26 6.23 6.34 -5.15
N ASN A 27 7.43 5.76 -5.26
CA ASN A 27 7.65 4.61 -6.14
C ASN A 27 6.85 3.37 -5.71
N ILE A 28 6.70 3.14 -4.39
CA ILE A 28 5.88 2.04 -3.87
C ILE A 28 4.41 2.32 -4.18
N HIS A 29 3.97 3.55 -3.91
CA HIS A 29 2.61 4.00 -4.14
C HIS A 29 2.20 3.83 -5.60
N GLU A 30 2.95 4.39 -6.55
CA GLU A 30 2.63 4.34 -7.98
C GLU A 30 2.47 2.91 -8.51
N ILE A 31 3.39 2.02 -8.12
CA ILE A 31 3.37 0.62 -8.58
C ILE A 31 2.20 -0.13 -7.96
N LEU A 32 1.99 0.00 -6.65
CA LEU A 32 0.92 -0.70 -5.96
C LEU A 32 -0.46 -0.16 -6.39
N ALA A 33 -0.60 1.16 -6.49
CA ALA A 33 -1.77 1.84 -7.03
C ALA A 33 -2.17 1.29 -8.40
N THR A 34 -1.23 1.24 -9.34
CA THR A 34 -1.47 0.75 -10.70
C THR A 34 -1.96 -0.71 -10.69
N ILE A 35 -1.37 -1.55 -9.85
CA ILE A 35 -1.77 -2.96 -9.69
C ILE A 35 -3.20 -3.05 -9.15
N LEU A 36 -3.52 -2.29 -8.11
CA LEU A 36 -4.84 -2.29 -7.49
C LEU A 36 -5.92 -1.78 -8.43
N ASP A 37 -5.67 -0.66 -9.13
CA ASP A 37 -6.60 -0.10 -10.12
C ASP A 37 -6.89 -1.10 -11.26
N THR A 38 -5.84 -1.80 -11.71
CA THR A 38 -5.98 -2.86 -12.73
C THR A 38 -6.81 -4.03 -12.21
N ALA A 39 -6.55 -4.49 -10.98
CA ALA A 39 -7.28 -5.59 -10.35
C ALA A 39 -8.74 -5.22 -10.03
N GLU A 40 -9.01 -3.94 -9.73
CA GLU A 40 -10.36 -3.44 -9.47
C GLU A 40 -11.26 -3.55 -10.71
N GLY A 41 -10.72 -3.36 -11.91
CA GLY A 41 -11.45 -3.51 -13.18
C GLY A 41 -11.74 -4.95 -13.60
N MET A 42 -11.17 -5.96 -12.94
CA MET A 42 -11.33 -7.39 -13.30
C MET A 42 -12.52 -8.05 -12.60
N ASN A 43 -12.94 -9.24 -13.01
CA ASN A 43 -13.80 -10.07 -12.14
C ASN A 43 -12.98 -10.59 -10.93
N PRO A 44 -13.63 -11.04 -9.83
CA PRO A 44 -12.92 -11.43 -8.61
C PRO A 44 -11.84 -12.52 -8.79
N ASN A 45 -12.11 -13.56 -9.57
CA ASN A 45 -11.16 -14.67 -9.76
C ASN A 45 -9.93 -14.26 -10.58
N ASP A 46 -10.15 -13.44 -11.61
CA ASP A 46 -9.07 -12.88 -12.42
C ASP A 46 -8.23 -11.89 -11.62
N ALA A 47 -8.88 -11.06 -10.78
CA ALA A 47 -8.20 -10.14 -9.87
C ALA A 47 -7.26 -10.89 -8.92
N ILE A 48 -7.73 -11.97 -8.28
CA ILE A 48 -6.90 -12.81 -7.40
C ILE A 48 -5.71 -13.39 -8.17
N SER A 49 -5.96 -13.95 -9.35
CA SER A 49 -4.91 -14.53 -10.21
C SER A 49 -3.88 -13.50 -10.64
N PHE A 50 -4.32 -12.28 -10.95
CA PHE A 50 -3.46 -11.16 -11.32
C PHE A 50 -2.62 -10.69 -10.13
N LEU A 51 -3.26 -10.46 -8.96
CA LEU A 51 -2.57 -10.02 -7.74
C LEU A 51 -1.50 -11.01 -7.29
N LYS A 52 -1.77 -12.32 -7.36
CA LYS A 52 -0.78 -13.37 -7.06
C LYS A 52 0.47 -13.29 -7.94
N LYS A 53 0.34 -12.83 -9.18
CA LYS A 53 1.46 -12.65 -10.12
C LYS A 53 2.18 -11.32 -9.90
N GLN A 54 1.46 -10.26 -9.54
CA GLN A 54 1.99 -8.89 -9.52
C GLN A 54 2.44 -8.39 -8.14
N LEU A 55 1.90 -8.89 -7.03
CA LEU A 55 2.28 -8.43 -5.69
C LEU A 55 3.69 -8.86 -5.24
N PRO A 56 4.26 -10.02 -5.65
CA PRO A 56 5.63 -10.38 -5.27
C PRO A 56 6.69 -9.34 -5.67
N ARG A 57 6.54 -8.66 -6.82
CA ARG A 57 7.46 -7.56 -7.19
C ARG A 57 7.32 -6.34 -6.27
N VAL A 58 6.13 -6.05 -5.76
CA VAL A 58 5.91 -4.93 -4.83
C VAL A 58 6.59 -5.23 -3.50
N TYR A 59 6.46 -6.48 -3.02
CA TYR A 59 7.14 -6.94 -1.83
C TYR A 59 8.66 -6.68 -1.91
N VAL A 60 9.29 -7.07 -3.01
CA VAL A 60 10.74 -6.86 -3.24
C VAL A 60 11.09 -5.36 -3.20
N ILE A 61 10.27 -4.50 -3.79
CA ILE A 61 10.51 -3.05 -3.79
C ILE A 61 10.39 -2.48 -2.38
N ILE A 62 9.40 -2.91 -1.59
CA ILE A 62 9.23 -2.48 -0.19
C ILE A 62 10.47 -2.86 0.63
N GLU A 63 10.93 -4.11 0.54
CA GLU A 63 12.14 -4.57 1.25
C GLU A 63 13.38 -3.77 0.81
N TYR A 64 13.53 -3.54 -0.50
CA TYR A 64 14.63 -2.75 -1.03
C TYR A 64 14.63 -1.30 -0.51
N GLN A 65 13.47 -0.65 -0.48
CA GLN A 65 13.35 0.72 0.06
C GLN A 65 13.64 0.76 1.56
N ASN A 66 13.20 -0.26 2.32
CA ASN A 66 13.51 -0.39 3.74
C ASN A 66 15.01 -0.59 3.98
N ALA A 67 15.66 -1.50 3.24
CA ALA A 67 17.10 -1.73 3.33
C ALA A 67 17.94 -0.47 3.02
N ARG A 68 17.43 0.42 2.16
CA ARG A 68 18.03 1.73 1.86
C ARG A 68 17.70 2.83 2.87
N GLY A 69 16.96 2.50 3.92
CA GLY A 69 16.50 3.44 4.94
C GLY A 69 15.59 4.54 4.37
N GLN A 70 14.84 4.24 3.30
CA GLN A 70 13.90 5.17 2.66
C GLN A 70 12.51 5.09 3.31
N ILE A 71 12.14 3.89 3.77
CA ILE A 71 11.00 3.67 4.65
C ILE A 71 11.46 2.90 5.89
N TYR A 72 10.81 3.10 7.02
CA TYR A 72 11.13 2.40 8.26
C TYR A 72 10.23 1.17 8.50
N ASN A 73 10.62 0.34 9.46
CA ASN A 73 10.03 -0.98 9.68
C ASN A 73 8.52 -0.94 9.89
N GLY A 74 8.00 0.09 10.56
CA GLY A 74 6.56 0.24 10.78
C GLY A 74 5.75 0.34 9.49
N LEU A 75 6.25 1.13 8.53
CA LEU A 75 5.60 1.25 7.22
C LEU A 75 5.84 -0.01 6.37
N ARG A 76 7.05 -0.59 6.43
CA ARG A 76 7.34 -1.88 5.77
C ARG A 76 6.33 -2.95 6.19
N ASP A 77 6.16 -3.14 7.48
CA ASP A 77 5.30 -4.17 8.06
C ASP A 77 3.83 -3.96 7.70
N LEU A 78 3.36 -2.70 7.75
CA LEU A 78 2.01 -2.36 7.29
C LEU A 78 1.80 -2.77 5.83
N LEU A 79 2.70 -2.39 4.93
CA LEU A 79 2.54 -2.65 3.50
C LEU A 79 2.65 -4.15 3.18
N ILE A 80 3.51 -4.88 3.88
CA ILE A 80 3.59 -6.34 3.78
C ILE A 80 2.28 -6.99 4.26
N ASN A 81 1.69 -6.52 5.35
CA ASN A 81 0.40 -7.02 5.82
C ASN A 81 -0.71 -6.80 4.79
N VAL A 82 -0.78 -5.61 4.18
CA VAL A 82 -1.71 -5.32 3.07
C VAL A 82 -1.53 -6.31 1.92
N ILE A 83 -0.28 -6.59 1.53
CA ILE A 83 0.02 -7.57 0.47
C ILE A 83 -0.47 -8.97 0.89
N ASN A 84 -0.19 -9.38 2.12
CA ASN A 84 -0.58 -10.70 2.62
C ASN A 84 -2.10 -10.88 2.69
N GLU A 85 -2.84 -9.85 3.10
CA GLU A 85 -4.30 -9.85 3.09
C GLU A 85 -4.86 -10.00 1.68
N LEU A 86 -4.32 -9.25 0.71
CA LEU A 86 -4.71 -9.34 -0.70
C LEU A 86 -4.39 -10.72 -1.31
N LEU A 87 -3.27 -11.32 -0.94
CA LEU A 87 -2.87 -12.66 -1.42
C LEU A 87 -3.71 -13.78 -0.81
N SER A 88 -4.22 -13.57 0.40
CA SER A 88 -5.09 -14.51 1.12
C SER A 88 -6.57 -14.32 0.83
N ALA A 89 -6.92 -13.30 0.05
CA ALA A 89 -8.29 -12.98 -0.33
C ALA A 89 -8.95 -14.10 -1.15
N ASN A 90 -10.28 -14.15 -1.07
CA ASN A 90 -11.13 -15.01 -1.86
C ASN A 90 -12.09 -14.17 -2.73
N ALA A 91 -12.88 -14.85 -3.58
CA ALA A 91 -13.72 -14.17 -4.54
C ALA A 91 -14.81 -13.26 -3.91
N SER A 92 -15.23 -13.53 -2.67
CA SER A 92 -16.28 -12.75 -2.01
C SER A 92 -15.79 -11.47 -1.36
N ASN A 93 -14.50 -11.38 -0.98
CA ASN A 93 -13.96 -10.23 -0.26
C ASN A 93 -12.89 -9.43 -1.01
N ILE A 94 -12.37 -9.94 -2.13
CA ILE A 94 -11.22 -9.31 -2.81
C ILE A 94 -11.48 -7.87 -3.23
N LYS A 95 -12.70 -7.53 -3.65
CA LYS A 95 -13.03 -6.17 -4.10
C LYS A 95 -13.00 -5.15 -2.97
N ASP A 96 -13.50 -5.52 -1.80
CA ASP A 96 -13.47 -4.65 -0.63
C ASP A 96 -12.03 -4.51 -0.10
N LEU A 97 -11.25 -5.59 -0.12
CA LEU A 97 -9.83 -5.54 0.25
C LEU A 97 -9.02 -4.63 -0.70
N ILE A 98 -9.27 -4.69 -2.01
CA ILE A 98 -8.62 -3.79 -2.98
C ILE A 98 -8.94 -2.33 -2.66
N ARG A 99 -10.21 -1.99 -2.40
CA ARG A 99 -10.63 -0.62 -2.08
C ARG A 99 -10.03 -0.11 -0.77
N ASN A 100 -10.01 -0.96 0.26
CA ASN A 100 -9.41 -0.62 1.55
C ASN A 100 -7.90 -0.42 1.43
N ALA A 101 -7.21 -1.31 0.71
CA ALA A 101 -5.80 -1.16 0.40
C ALA A 101 -5.53 0.14 -0.37
N ARG A 102 -6.37 0.48 -1.35
CA ARG A 102 -6.26 1.70 -2.14
C ARG A 102 -6.36 2.95 -1.26
N LEU A 103 -7.41 3.02 -0.44
CA LEU A 103 -7.64 4.13 0.48
C LEU A 103 -6.47 4.33 1.45
N LEU A 104 -5.92 3.23 1.98
CA LEU A 104 -4.77 3.26 2.87
C LEU A 104 -3.51 3.79 2.16
N ILE A 105 -3.15 3.26 1.00
CA ILE A 105 -1.92 3.67 0.30
C ILE A 105 -2.01 5.11 -0.22
N ASP A 106 -3.20 5.57 -0.62
CA ASP A 106 -3.41 6.97 -1.00
C ASP A 106 -3.29 7.90 0.20
N SER A 107 -3.80 7.47 1.36
CA SER A 107 -3.64 8.20 2.62
C SER A 107 -2.17 8.34 3.01
N LEU A 108 -1.38 7.28 2.85
CA LEU A 108 0.07 7.29 3.07
C LEU A 108 0.80 8.17 2.05
N ALA A 109 0.34 8.22 0.79
CA ALA A 109 0.93 9.10 -0.23
C ALA A 109 0.71 10.58 0.08
N VAL A 110 -0.45 10.92 0.65
CA VAL A 110 -0.70 12.28 1.16
C VAL A 110 0.27 12.62 2.30
N ILE A 111 0.51 11.69 3.23
CA ILE A 111 1.52 11.89 4.29
C ILE A 111 2.90 12.09 3.67
N ALA A 112 3.31 11.24 2.73
CA ALA A 112 4.61 11.32 2.08
C ALA A 112 4.84 12.69 1.43
N LYS A 113 3.80 13.26 0.81
CA LYS A 113 3.82 14.60 0.22
C LYS A 113 4.01 15.72 1.25
N GLU A 114 3.56 15.53 2.49
CA GLU A 114 3.79 16.49 3.57
C GLU A 114 5.20 16.42 4.16
N VAL A 115 5.88 15.27 4.05
CA VAL A 115 7.26 15.10 4.53
C VAL A 115 8.25 15.91 3.69
N GLY A 116 8.03 15.98 2.37
CA GLY A 116 8.98 16.54 1.39
C GLY A 116 9.96 15.49 0.87
#